data_AF-J3I669-F1
#
_entry.id   AF-J3I669-F1
#
_cell.length_a   1.000
_cell.length_b   1.000
_cell.length_c   1.000
_cell.angle_alpha   90.00
_cell.angle_beta   90.00
_cell.angle_gamma   90.00
#
_symmetry.space_group_name_H-M   'P 1'
#
loop_
_entity.id
_entity.type
_entity.pdbx_description
1 polymer ?
#
loop_
_entity_poly.entity_id
_entity_poly.type
_entity_poly.pdbx_seq_one_letter_code
_entity_poly.pdbx_strand_id
1 'polypeptide(L)' 'MDRREEFLEKALAVHREYELATTVMRQMISEKKTYGPEWNLADARQKAALEDWTSLLRNYSDIHKTR' A
#
# COMPACT_ATOMS: atom_id res chain seq x y z
N MET A 1 21.25 -1.87 10.52
CA MET A 1 20.23 -1.19 9.71
C MET A 1 19.88 0.10 10.42
N ASP A 2 19.95 1.24 9.75
CA ASP A 2 19.49 2.51 10.30
C ASP A 2 17.96 2.49 10.42
N ARG A 3 17.38 3.11 11.46
CA ARG A 3 15.93 3.20 11.65
C ARG A 3 15.24 3.86 10.44
N ARG A 4 15.95 4.79 9.77
CA ARG A 4 15.50 5.40 8.52
C ARG A 4 15.51 4.43 7.35
N GLU A 5 16.51 3.57 7.26
CA GLU A 5 16.62 2.53 6.22
C GLU A 5 15.51 1.50 6.37
N GLU A 6 15.24 1.04 7.60
CA GLU A 6 14.14 0.13 7.91
C GLU A 6 12.77 0.73 7.56
N PHE A 7 12.57 2.02 7.85
CA PHE A 7 11.35 2.73 7.46
C PHE A 7 11.18 2.77 5.94
N LEU A 8 12.24 3.12 5.20
CA LEU A 8 12.19 3.19 3.74
C LEU A 8 11.92 1.83 3.11
N GLU A 9 12.53 0.76 3.61
CA GLU A 9 12.27 -0.60 3.16
C GLU A 9 10.80 -0.98 3.35
N LYS A 10 10.25 -0.75 4.54
CA LYS A 10 8.84 -1.02 4.85
C LYS A 10 7.88 -0.14 4.05
N ALA A 11 8.20 1.14 3.89
CA ALA A 11 7.41 2.08 3.09
C ALA A 11 7.33 1.64 1.62
N LEU A 12 8.47 1.20 1.05
CA LEU A 12 8.53 0.67 -0.31
C LEU A 12 7.73 -0.63 -0.45
N ALA A 13 7.78 -1.52 0.53
CA ALA A 13 6.99 -2.74 0.53
C ALA A 13 5.48 -2.44 0.51
N VAL A 14 5.01 -1.57 1.42
CA VAL A 14 3.60 -1.14 1.47
C VAL A 14 3.16 -0.47 0.16
N HIS A 15 4.00 0.40 -0.41
CA HIS A 15 3.69 1.05 -1.67
C HIS A 15 3.59 0.05 -2.85
N ARG A 16 4.48 -0.94 -2.91
CA ARG A 16 4.42 -1.99 -3.94
C ARG A 16 3.13 -2.80 -3.86
N GLU A 17 2.69 -3.20 -2.67
CA GLU A 17 1.42 -3.93 -2.49
C GLU A 17 0.22 -3.09 -2.95
N TYR A 18 0.21 -1.80 -2.62
CA TYR A 18 -0.82 -0.87 -3.09
C TYR A 18 -0.84 -0.74 -4.63
N GLU A 19 0.33 -0.59 -5.27
CA GLU A 19 0.45 -0.48 -6.74
C GLU A 19 0.06 -1.78 -7.45
N LEU A 20 0.38 -2.95 -6.88
CA LEU A 20 -0.03 -4.25 -7.42
C LEU A 20 -1.56 -4.39 -7.41
N ALA A 21 -2.21 -4.08 -6.29
CA ALA A 21 -3.66 -4.07 -6.18
C ALA A 21 -4.30 -3.07 -7.17
N THR A 22 -3.75 -1.86 -7.24
CA THR A 22 -4.21 -0.81 -8.16
C THR A 22 -4.08 -1.25 -9.63
N THR A 23 -3.00 -1.95 -9.98
CA THR A 23 -2.77 -2.46 -11.35
C THR A 23 -3.84 -3.47 -11.75
N VAL A 24 -4.21 -4.39 -10.85
CA VAL A 24 -5.31 -5.34 -11.09
C VAL A 24 -6.61 -4.60 -11.35
N MET A 25 -6.95 -3.62 -10.50
CA MET A 25 -8.17 -2.82 -10.68
C MET A 25 -8.16 -2.04 -12.01
N ARG A 26 -7.02 -1.44 -12.40
CA ARG A 26 -6.87 -0.75 -13.68
C ARG A 26 -7.04 -1.69 -14.87
N GLN A 27 -6.48 -2.90 -14.81
CA GLN A 27 -6.67 -3.91 -15.85
C GLN A 27 -8.15 -4.28 -15.96
N MET A 28 -8.80 -4.58 -14.84
CA MET A 28 -10.22 -4.91 -14.80
C MET A 28 -11.11 -3.78 -15.37
N ILE A 29 -10.79 -2.52 -15.09
CA ILE A 29 -11.46 -1.35 -15.70
C ILE A 29 -11.27 -1.36 -17.22
N SER A 30 -10.05 -1.60 -17.71
CA SER A 30 -9.76 -1.65 -19.14
C SER A 30 -10.54 -2.76 -19.87
N GLU A 31 -10.80 -3.87 -19.17
CA GLU A 31 -11.61 -4.99 -19.65
C GLU A 31 -13.13 -4.79 -19.45
N LYS A 32 -13.56 -3.64 -18.91
CA LYS A 32 -14.96 -3.33 -18.52
C LYS A 32 -15.54 -4.31 -17.50
N LYS A 33 -14.69 -4.90 -16.66
CA LYS A 33 -15.06 -5.79 -15.54
C LYS A 33 -14.90 -5.04 -14.22
N THR A 34 -15.74 -4.05 -13.94
CA THR A 34 -15.60 -3.23 -12.72
C THR A 34 -16.07 -3.93 -11.43
N TYR A 35 -16.46 -5.20 -11.50
CA TYR A 35 -16.95 -5.99 -10.36
C TYR A 35 -16.55 -7.45 -10.51
N GLY A 36 -16.30 -8.13 -9.39
CA GLY A 36 -15.98 -9.56 -9.34
C GLY A 36 -15.06 -9.94 -8.17
N PRO A 37 -14.80 -11.23 -7.95
CA PRO A 37 -13.93 -11.71 -6.87
C PRO A 37 -12.52 -11.09 -6.92
N GLU A 38 -11.97 -10.91 -8.11
CA GLU A 38 -10.67 -10.27 -8.34
C GLU A 38 -10.67 -8.81 -7.91
N TRP A 39 -11.74 -8.07 -8.20
CA TRP A 39 -11.91 -6.68 -7.77
C TRP A 39 -11.98 -6.59 -6.25
N ASN A 40 -12.79 -7.44 -5.62
CA ASN A 40 -12.93 -7.46 -4.16
C ASN A 40 -11.61 -7.79 -3.47
N LEU A 41 -10.83 -8.71 -4.03
CA LEU A 41 -9.51 -9.06 -3.52
C LEU A 41 -8.53 -7.89 -3.67
N ALA A 42 -8.52 -7.22 -4.82
CA ALA A 42 -7.66 -6.06 -5.05
C ALA A 42 -8.03 -4.88 -4.13
N ASP A 43 -9.32 -4.57 -3.99
CA ASP A 43 -9.82 -3.54 -3.06
C ASP A 43 -9.42 -3.84 -1.61
N ALA A 44 -9.57 -5.10 -1.16
CA ALA A 44 -9.16 -5.53 0.17
C ALA A 44 -7.65 -5.36 0.39
N ARG A 45 -6.82 -5.74 -0.60
CA ARG A 45 -5.36 -5.56 -0.55
C ARG A 45 -4.97 -4.08 -0.51
N GLN A 46 -5.63 -3.25 -1.29
CA GLN A 46 -5.38 -1.80 -1.31
C GLN A 46 -5.72 -1.17 0.04
N LYS A 47 -6.83 -1.58 0.66
CA LYS A 47 -7.20 -1.14 2.03
C LYS A 47 -6.20 -1.60 3.08
N ALA A 48 -5.79 -2.86 3.05
CA ALA A 48 -4.79 -3.39 3.97
C ALA A 48 -3.46 -2.63 3.85
N ALA A 49 -2.99 -2.35 2.62
CA ALA A 49 -1.77 -1.56 2.41
C ALA A 49 -1.90 -0.13 2.98
N LEU A 50 -3.08 0.50 2.90
CA LEU A 50 -3.31 1.82 3.51
C LEU A 50 -3.33 1.78 5.05
N GLU A 51 -3.87 0.70 5.62
CA GLU A 51 -3.83 0.46 7.07
C GLU A 51 -2.39 0.27 7.55
N ASP A 52 -1.60 -0.53 6.82
CA ASP A 52 -0.18 -0.76 7.08
C ASP A 52 0.63 0.52 6.96
N TRP A 53 0.37 1.34 5.94
CA TRP A 53 0.98 2.67 5.80
C TRP A 53 0.69 3.53 7.03
N THR A 54 -0.57 3.62 7.44
CA THR A 54 -0.98 4.41 8.61
C THR A 54 -0.31 3.89 9.89
N SER A 55 -0.21 2.57 10.05
CA SER A 55 0.51 1.93 11.15
C SER A 55 2.01 2.27 11.13
N LEU A 56 2.63 2.23 9.95
CA LEU A 56 4.03 2.56 9.76
C LEU A 56 4.33 4.01 10.19
N LEU A 57 3.53 4.99 9.75
CA LEU A 57 3.73 6.39 10.13
C LEU A 57 3.63 6.60 11.65
N ARG A 58 2.74 5.87 12.34
CA ARG A 58 2.63 5.92 13.81
C ARG A 58 3.89 5.35 14.48
N ASN A 59 4.37 4.21 14.01
CA ASN A 59 5.53 3.51 14.59
C ASN A 59 6.85 4.25 14.35
N TYR A 60 6.92 5.03 13.28
CA TYR A 60 8.07 5.86 12.91
C TYR A 60 7.77 7.36 13.04
N SER A 61 6.97 7.74 14.05
CA SER A 61 6.57 9.13 14.28
C SER A 61 7.75 10.08 14.51
N ASP A 62 8.91 9.57 14.91
CA ASP A 62 10.17 10.29 15.07
C ASP A 62 10.80 10.69 13.73
N ILE A 63 10.63 9.88 12.69
CA ILE A 63 11.14 10.15 11.34
C ILE A 63 10.40 11.34 10.70
N HIS A 64 9.13 11.55 11.04
CA HIS A 64 8.33 12.70 10.57
C HIS A 64 8.63 14.01 11.31
N LYS A 65 9.37 13.98 12.42
CA LYS A 65 9.63 15.16 13.27
C LYS A 65 10.86 15.96 12.84
N THR A 66 11.29 15.86 11.59
CA THR A 66 12.32 16.78 11.07
C THR A 66 11.72 18.17 10.91
N ARG A 67 11.89 19.00 11.94
CA ARG A 67 11.80 20.46 11.87
C ARG A 67 13.01 21.07 12.54
#